data_AF-A0A3C0ASP5-F1
#
_entry.id   AF-A0A3C0ASP5-F1
#
_cell.length_a   1.000
_cell.length_b   1.000
_cell.length_c   1.000
_cell.angle_alpha   90.00
_cell.angle_beta   90.00
_cell.angle_gamma   90.00
#
_symmetry.space_group_name_H-M   'P 1'
#
loop_
_entity.id
_entity.type
_entity.pdbx_description
1 polymer ?
#
loop_
_entity_poly.entity_id
_entity_poly.type
_entity_poly.pdbx_seq_one_letter_code
_entity_poly.pdbx_strand_id
1 'polypeptide(L)'
;MKIQVLYVLSAVIPVATSMVSAVQSDLKETDSKTTQAVAVIMPTKEFSVSGMVQLKQSKGMVHLTGKIEGLSPGKHGFHIHEFGDISAVDGSSAGGHYAPEGHQHGKPGKKEHHARDLGNITADQNGIAV
;
A
#
# COMPACT_ATOMS: atom_id res chain seq x y z
N MET A 1 -7.82 1.61 -11.07
CA MET A 1 -7.37 0.60 -10.09
C MET A 1 -8.61 -0.09 -9.53
N LYS A 2 -8.91 -1.31 -9.98
CA LYS A 2 -9.97 -2.17 -9.43
C LYS A 2 -9.24 -3.28 -8.67
N ILE A 3 -9.39 -3.33 -7.35
CA ILE A 3 -8.89 -4.41 -6.52
C ILE A 3 -10.04 -5.42 -6.43
N GLN A 4 -9.95 -6.53 -7.15
CA GLN A 4 -10.89 -7.65 -6.98
C GLN A 4 -10.36 -8.54 -5.86
N VAL A 5 -11.03 -8.51 -4.71
CA VAL A 5 -10.78 -9.44 -3.61
C VAL A 5 -11.51 -10.75 -3.93
N LEU A 6 -10.74 -11.79 -4.24
CA LEU A 6 -11.25 -13.13 -4.52
C LEU A 6 -11.59 -13.82 -3.18
N TYR A 7 -12.86 -13.85 -2.81
CA TYR A 7 -13.33 -14.71 -1.71
C TYR A 7 -13.42 -16.16 -2.20
N VAL A 8 -12.52 -17.02 -1.71
CA VAL A 8 -12.67 -18.47 -1.86
C VAL A 8 -13.52 -18.96 -0.69
N LEU A 9 -14.83 -19.11 -0.91
CA LEU A 9 -15.73 -19.72 0.06
C LEU A 9 -15.92 -21.20 -0.31
N SER A 10 -15.27 -22.12 0.41
CA SER A 10 -15.57 -23.54 0.30
C SER A 10 -16.88 -23.84 1.02
N ALA A 11 -17.97 -23.99 0.27
CA ALA A 11 -19.23 -24.51 0.79
C ALA A 11 -19.51 -25.88 0.17
N VAL A 12 -19.57 -26.92 1.01
CA VAL A 12 -20.10 -28.25 0.66
C VAL A 12 -21.44 -28.38 1.36
N ILE A 13 -22.55 -28.41 0.62
CA ILE A 13 -23.88 -28.80 1.13
C ILE A 13 -24.61 -29.61 0.04
N PRO A 14 -25.26 -30.74 0.39
CA PRO A 14 -25.86 -31.67 -0.56
C PRO A 14 -27.19 -31.18 -1.14
N VAL A 15 -27.53 -31.71 -2.31
CA VAL A 15 -28.73 -31.42 -3.10
C VAL A 15 -29.99 -32.00 -2.45
N ALA A 16 -31.02 -31.18 -2.27
CA ALA A 16 -32.42 -31.62 -2.26
C ALA A 16 -33.36 -30.49 -2.72
N THR A 17 -34.29 -30.86 -3.59
CA THR A 17 -35.18 -30.04 -4.41
C THR A 17 -36.39 -29.51 -3.63
N SER A 18 -36.67 -28.19 -3.66
CA SER A 18 -38.04 -27.63 -3.71
C SER A 18 -38.02 -26.10 -3.88
N MET A 19 -38.89 -25.63 -4.77
CA MET A 19 -39.16 -24.24 -5.17
C MET A 19 -39.06 -23.21 -4.02
N VAL A 20 -38.07 -22.33 -4.09
CA VAL A 20 -38.04 -21.08 -3.33
C VAL A 20 -37.92 -19.97 -4.36
N SER A 21 -38.97 -19.14 -4.48
CA SER A 21 -38.91 -17.88 -5.21
C SER A 21 -37.67 -17.14 -4.74
N ALA A 22 -36.74 -16.93 -5.67
CA ALA A 22 -35.55 -16.14 -5.42
C ALA A 22 -35.99 -14.72 -5.04
N VAL A 23 -36.07 -14.47 -3.74
CA VAL A 23 -35.92 -13.14 -3.20
C VAL A 23 -34.46 -12.83 -3.45
N GLN A 24 -34.17 -12.33 -4.66
CA GLN A 24 -32.92 -11.70 -4.98
C GLN A 24 -32.88 -10.48 -4.05
N SER A 25 -32.29 -10.66 -2.87
CA SER A 25 -31.97 -9.54 -2.02
C SER A 25 -31.02 -8.68 -2.85
N ASP A 26 -31.52 -7.51 -3.24
CA ASP A 26 -30.72 -6.38 -3.67
C ASP A 26 -29.76 -6.03 -2.52
N LEU A 27 -28.70 -6.83 -2.37
CA LEU A 27 -27.48 -6.38 -1.74
C LEU A 27 -26.89 -5.36 -2.71
N LYS A 28 -27.44 -4.16 -2.62
CA LYS A 28 -26.86 -2.95 -3.16
C LYS A 28 -25.51 -2.83 -2.48
N GLU A 29 -24.47 -3.34 -3.13
CA GLU A 29 -23.08 -3.16 -2.76
C GLU A 29 -22.87 -1.66 -2.73
N THR A 30 -23.01 -1.05 -1.56
CA THR A 30 -22.58 0.31 -1.34
C THR A 30 -21.08 0.25 -1.42
N ASP A 31 -20.55 0.45 -2.64
CA ASP A 31 -19.14 0.67 -2.94
C ASP A 31 -18.71 1.92 -2.17
N SER A 32 -18.49 1.73 -0.86
CA SER A 32 -17.87 2.71 0.01
C SER A 32 -16.43 2.77 -0.46
N LYS A 33 -16.22 3.60 -1.47
CA LYS A 33 -14.93 3.83 -2.09
C LYS A 33 -13.95 4.20 -0.98
N THR A 34 -13.17 3.23 -0.54
CA THR A 34 -12.21 3.42 0.54
C THR A 34 -11.15 4.38 0.02
N THR A 35 -11.11 5.58 0.60
CA THR A 35 -10.20 6.65 0.19
C THR A 35 -9.00 6.78 1.12
N GLN A 36 -8.89 5.92 2.12
CA GLN A 36 -7.85 6.00 3.15
C GLN A 36 -7.22 4.63 3.39
N ALA A 37 -5.91 4.63 3.62
CA ALA A 37 -5.15 3.46 4.03
C ALA A 37 -4.04 3.90 5.00
N VAL A 38 -3.51 2.94 5.77
CA VAL A 38 -2.39 3.16 6.69
C VAL A 38 -1.31 2.13 6.37
N ALA A 39 -0.09 2.60 6.18
CA ALA A 39 1.11 1.78 6.10
C ALA A 39 1.88 1.92 7.41
N VAL A 40 2.20 0.79 8.05
CA VAL A 40 3.06 0.73 9.23
C VAL A 40 4.44 0.30 8.79
N ILE A 41 5.45 1.08 9.13
CA ILE A 41 6.86 0.78 8.86
C ILE A 41 7.40 0.08 10.09
N MET A 42 7.81 -1.17 9.91
CA MET A 42 8.35 -2.00 10.97
C MET A 42 9.87 -2.15 10.81
N PRO A 43 10.61 -2.18 11.93
CA PRO A 43 12.04 -2.40 11.91
C PRO A 43 12.37 -3.80 11.40
N THR A 44 13.45 -3.92 10.64
CA THR A 44 14.11 -5.19 10.34
C THR A 44 15.23 -5.44 11.34
N LYS A 45 15.79 -6.66 11.41
CA LYS A 45 16.66 -7.09 12.52
C LYS A 45 17.83 -6.14 12.83
N GLU A 46 18.42 -5.53 11.80
CA GLU A 46 19.60 -4.65 11.93
C GLU A 46 19.25 -3.16 11.98
N PHE A 47 17.98 -2.80 11.80
CA PHE A 47 17.55 -1.40 11.68
C PHE A 47 16.45 -1.07 12.67
N SER A 48 16.56 0.07 13.35
CA SER A 48 15.56 0.56 14.31
C SER A 48 14.51 1.47 13.69
N VAL A 49 14.47 1.58 12.35
CA VAL A 49 13.56 2.49 11.66
C VAL A 49 12.13 2.00 11.78
N SER A 50 11.23 2.88 12.20
CA SER A 50 9.81 2.58 12.36
C SER A 50 8.96 3.80 12.08
N GLY A 51 7.68 3.60 11.84
CA GLY A 51 6.79 4.73 11.58
C GLY A 51 5.40 4.34 11.13
N MET A 52 4.61 5.35 10.83
CA MET A 52 3.27 5.20 10.28
C MET A 52 3.05 6.26 9.22
N VAL A 53 2.51 5.85 8.08
CA VAL A 53 2.15 6.72 6.96
C VAL A 53 0.68 6.50 6.63
N GLN A 54 -0.11 7.55 6.70
CA GLN A 54 -1.48 7.58 6.24
C GLN A 54 -1.50 7.98 4.77
N LEU A 55 -2.26 7.23 3.98
CA LEU A 55 -2.51 7.48 2.58
C LEU A 55 -3.95 7.95 2.44
N LYS A 56 -4.17 9.10 1.82
CA LYS A 56 -5.50 9.64 1.55
C LYS A 56 -5.65 9.99 0.07
N GLN A 57 -6.59 9.33 -0.60
CA GLN A 57 -6.95 9.65 -1.97
C GLN A 57 -7.87 10.87 -2.00
N SER A 58 -7.49 11.89 -2.77
CA SER A 58 -8.29 13.10 -2.98
C SER A 58 -8.01 13.68 -4.36
N LYS A 59 -9.07 14.03 -5.10
CA LYS A 59 -8.99 14.68 -6.43
C LYS A 59 -8.05 13.97 -7.43
N GLY A 60 -8.02 12.64 -7.42
CA GLY A 60 -7.18 11.83 -8.31
C GLY A 60 -5.72 11.69 -7.87
N MET A 61 -5.32 12.26 -6.74
CA MET A 61 -4.00 12.11 -6.14
C MET A 61 -4.06 11.31 -4.84
N VAL A 62 -2.93 10.75 -4.41
CA VAL A 62 -2.75 10.14 -3.09
C VAL A 62 -1.83 11.03 -2.27
N HIS A 63 -2.31 11.49 -1.13
CA HIS A 63 -1.53 12.27 -0.16
C HIS A 63 -0.98 11.33 0.90
N LEU A 64 0.31 11.44 1.17
CA LEU A 64 0.99 10.69 2.21
C LEU A 64 1.28 11.66 3.37
N THR A 65 0.96 11.26 4.59
CA THR A 65 1.27 12.02 5.80
C THR A 65 1.65 11.04 6.89
N GLY A 66 2.77 11.25 7.56
CA GLY A 66 3.25 10.27 8.51
C GLY A 66 4.37 10.78 9.38
N LYS A 67 4.89 9.88 10.21
CA LYS A 67 6.10 10.09 11.00
C LYS A 67 6.95 8.85 10.90
N ILE A 68 8.24 9.04 10.64
CA ILE A 68 9.24 7.98 10.60
C ILE A 68 10.37 8.36 11.56
N GLU A 69 10.78 7.42 12.39
CA GLU A 69 11.77 7.62 13.45
C GLU A 69 12.89 6.59 13.34
N GLY A 70 14.03 6.89 13.96
CA GLY A 70 15.20 6.01 13.97
C GLY A 70 16.06 6.10 12.71
N LEU A 71 15.86 7.13 11.89
CA LEU A 71 16.68 7.42 10.72
C LEU A 71 17.99 8.12 11.12
N SER A 72 19.04 8.02 10.31
CA SER A 72 20.18 8.95 10.44
C SER A 72 19.77 10.36 9.99
N PRO A 73 20.34 11.46 10.51
CA PRO A 73 20.02 12.80 9.99
C PRO A 73 20.31 12.94 8.49
N GLY A 74 19.45 13.67 7.77
CA GLY A 74 19.63 13.94 6.34
C GLY A 74 18.58 13.29 5.42
N LYS A 75 18.91 13.18 4.13
CA LYS A 75 17.99 12.72 3.09
C LYS A 75 17.95 11.20 2.99
N HIS A 76 16.74 10.64 2.92
CA HIS A 76 16.50 9.21 2.73
C HIS A 76 15.59 8.97 1.53
N GLY A 77 15.85 7.89 0.79
CA GLY A 77 14.93 7.44 -0.24
C GLY A 77 13.63 6.92 0.37
N PHE A 78 12.51 7.21 -0.27
CA PHE A 78 11.20 6.75 0.18
C PHE A 78 10.44 6.21 -1.03
N HIS A 79 10.17 4.90 -1.03
CA HIS A 79 9.66 4.19 -2.20
C HIS A 79 8.51 3.26 -1.83
N ILE A 80 7.59 3.07 -2.77
CA ILE A 80 6.61 1.98 -2.72
C ILE A 80 7.23 0.79 -3.45
N HIS A 81 7.24 -0.35 -2.77
CA HIS A 81 7.72 -1.62 -3.32
C HIS A 81 6.57 -2.46 -3.86
N GLU A 82 6.90 -3.40 -4.74
CA GLU A 82 5.96 -4.23 -5.48
C GLU A 82 5.07 -5.09 -4.57
N PHE A 83 5.63 -5.59 -3.48
CA PHE A 83 4.95 -6.46 -2.53
C PHE A 83 4.93 -5.84 -1.12
N GLY A 84 3.86 -6.13 -0.38
CA GLY A 84 3.77 -5.85 1.06
C GLY A 84 4.40 -6.94 1.93
N ASP A 85 5.28 -7.78 1.36
CA ASP A 85 5.93 -8.87 2.08
C ASP A 85 7.22 -8.39 2.75
N ILE A 86 7.24 -8.49 4.07
CA ILE A 86 8.33 -8.04 4.95
C ILE A 86 8.96 -9.23 5.71
N SER A 87 8.77 -10.45 5.21
CA SER A 87 9.28 -11.68 5.84
C SER A 87 10.80 -11.81 5.75
N ALA A 88 11.44 -11.26 4.71
CA ALA A 88 12.89 -11.27 4.59
C ALA A 88 13.54 -10.23 5.52
N VAL A 89 14.53 -10.68 6.28
CA VAL A 89 15.23 -9.86 7.27
C VAL A 89 15.98 -8.66 6.67
N ASP A 90 16.34 -8.74 5.39
CA ASP A 90 17.03 -7.69 4.64
C ASP A 90 16.07 -6.82 3.80
N GLY A 91 14.77 -7.09 3.87
CA GLY A 91 13.73 -6.38 3.10
C GLY A 91 13.60 -6.83 1.64
N SER A 92 14.35 -7.84 1.18
CA SER A 92 14.31 -8.30 -0.22
C SER A 92 12.96 -8.88 -0.64
N SER A 93 12.16 -9.39 0.30
CA SER A 93 10.81 -9.91 0.06
C SER A 93 9.82 -8.84 -0.42
N ALA A 94 10.10 -7.55 -0.18
CA ALA A 94 9.26 -6.46 -0.67
C ALA A 94 9.30 -6.35 -2.21
N GLY A 95 10.28 -7.00 -2.86
CA GLY A 95 10.48 -6.95 -4.30
C GLY A 95 11.09 -5.62 -4.77
N GLY A 96 10.98 -5.35 -6.06
CA GLY A 96 11.47 -4.12 -6.66
C GLY A 96 10.60 -2.90 -6.32
N HIS A 97 10.93 -1.73 -6.88
CA HIS A 97 10.03 -0.59 -6.84
C HIS A 97 8.71 -0.93 -7.56
N TYR A 98 7.57 -0.42 -7.10
CA TYR A 98 6.25 -0.74 -7.66
C TYR A 98 5.97 -0.05 -9.02
N ALA A 99 6.09 -0.69 -10.19
CA ALA A 99 5.62 -0.12 -11.49
C ALA A 99 4.62 -1.06 -12.11
N PRO A 100 3.34 -0.73 -11.96
CA PRO A 100 2.30 -1.46 -12.68
C PRO A 100 2.41 -1.26 -14.20
N GLU A 101 3.10 -0.20 -14.66
CA GLU A 101 3.27 0.13 -16.08
C GLU A 101 4.63 -0.29 -16.66
N GLY A 102 5.51 -0.94 -15.88
CA GLY A 102 6.77 -1.51 -16.37
C GLY A 102 7.94 -0.55 -16.63
N HIS A 103 7.81 0.75 -16.34
CA HIS A 103 8.89 1.72 -16.58
C HIS A 103 10.06 1.59 -15.58
N GLN A 104 11.29 1.95 -15.99
CA GLN A 104 12.47 2.04 -15.10
C GLN A 104 12.42 3.30 -14.21
N HIS A 105 13.21 3.32 -13.11
CA HIS A 105 13.20 4.43 -12.12
C HIS A 105 13.54 5.79 -12.76
N GLY A 106 12.68 6.78 -12.58
CA GLY A 106 12.86 8.16 -13.05
C GLY A 106 13.32 9.08 -11.93
N LYS A 107 14.13 10.11 -12.25
CA LYS A 107 14.43 11.19 -11.31
C LYS A 107 13.20 12.11 -11.16
N PRO A 108 12.92 12.67 -9.97
CA PRO A 108 11.91 13.71 -9.80
C PRO A 108 12.17 14.87 -10.78
N GLY A 109 11.17 15.25 -11.58
CA GLY A 109 11.22 16.45 -12.45
C GLY A 109 11.52 16.21 -13.94
N LYS A 110 11.46 14.99 -14.46
CA LYS A 110 11.34 14.76 -15.92
C LYS A 110 9.87 14.51 -16.29
N LYS A 111 9.48 14.88 -17.52
CA LYS A 111 8.09 15.03 -18.02
C LYS A 111 7.18 13.79 -17.94
N GLU A 112 7.65 12.68 -17.40
CA GLU A 112 6.85 11.52 -17.04
C GLU A 112 7.03 11.28 -15.54
N HIS A 113 6.01 11.63 -14.77
CA HIS A 113 5.96 11.33 -13.33
C HIS A 113 5.36 9.94 -13.18
N HIS A 114 6.18 8.96 -12.81
CA HIS A 114 5.63 7.66 -12.46
C HIS A 114 4.93 7.77 -11.10
N ALA A 115 3.95 6.90 -10.84
CA ALA A 115 3.29 6.77 -9.52
C ALA A 115 4.26 6.53 -8.34
N ARG A 116 5.56 6.36 -8.63
CA ARG A 116 6.67 5.97 -7.76
C ARG A 116 7.53 7.12 -7.26
N ASP A 117 7.47 8.30 -7.88
CA ASP A 117 8.48 9.33 -7.70
C ASP A 117 8.16 10.24 -6.50
N LEU A 118 8.16 9.66 -5.29
CA LEU A 118 7.85 10.35 -4.04
C LEU A 118 8.93 11.35 -3.60
N GLY A 119 10.14 11.22 -4.13
CA GLY A 119 11.31 11.99 -3.71
C GLY A 119 11.90 11.48 -2.40
N ASN A 120 12.78 12.28 -1.79
CA ASN A 120 13.40 11.95 -0.53
C ASN A 120 12.64 12.57 0.64
N ILE A 121 12.50 11.81 1.73
CA ILE A 121 12.18 12.38 3.05
C ILE A 121 13.45 12.95 3.68
N THR A 122 13.32 13.90 4.60
CA THR A 122 14.45 14.47 5.33
C THR A 122 14.25 14.25 6.82
N ALA A 123 15.17 13.53 7.44
CA ALA A 123 15.20 13.34 8.88
C ALA A 123 15.96 14.48 9.55
N ASP A 124 15.43 14.96 10.67
CA ASP A 124 16.06 15.96 11.52
C ASP A 124 17.27 15.38 12.31
N GLN A 125 17.84 16.18 13.20
CA GLN A 125 18.97 15.75 14.05
C GLN A 125 18.60 14.67 15.06
N ASN A 126 17.31 14.45 15.32
CA ASN A 126 16.79 13.40 16.19
C ASN A 126 16.45 12.12 15.40
N GLY A 127 16.67 12.10 14.09
CA GLY A 127 16.33 10.97 13.24
C GLY A 127 14.84 10.86 12.93
N ILE A 128 14.11 11.98 13.00
CA ILE A 128 12.67 12.04 12.78
C ILE A 128 12.37 12.74 11.44
N ALA A 129 11.56 12.10 10.59
CA ALA A 129 10.99 12.69 9.38
C ALA A 129 9.46 12.75 9.50
N VAL A 130 8.85 13.87 9.09
CA VAL A 130 7.40 14.15 9.14
C VAL A 130 6.93 14.66 7.77
#